data_AF-A0A833VI95-F1
#
_entry.id   AF-A0A833VI95-F1
#
_cell.length_a   1.000
_cell.length_b   1.000
_cell.length_c   1.000
_cell.angle_alpha   90.00
_cell.angle_beta   90.00
_cell.angle_gamma   90.00
#
_symmetry.space_group_name_H-M   'P 1'
#
loop_
_entity.id
_entity.type
_entity.pdbx_description
1 polymer ?
#
loop_
_entity_poly.entity_id
_entity_poly.type
_entity_poly.pdbx_seq_one_letter_code
_entity_poly.pdbx_strand_id
1 'polypeptide(L)'
;MDCSSSSAPDYYGFLDRMRRPAAADLIRSIKSFIVSFSLDATDAEEDSKRVQEFLLTMEGTIKDHPLWLNASYEEIDNAIEGLEKFIMTKLFNRTFASSPEDSKIDSDISEKIRLLQCFIKPNHLDVPRLLHNEASWLGYA
;
A
#
# COMPACT_ATOMS: atom_id res chain seq x y z
N MET A 1 -8.31 29.56 4.00
CA MET A 1 -7.75 28.40 3.29
C MET A 1 -7.31 27.46 4.38
N ASP A 2 -8.21 26.56 4.74
CA ASP A 2 -7.98 25.63 5.84
C ASP A 2 -6.95 24.61 5.37
N CYS A 3 -5.80 24.58 6.05
CA CYS A 3 -4.85 23.49 5.91
C CYS A 3 -5.54 22.24 6.42
N SER A 4 -6.01 21.39 5.51
CA SER A 4 -6.30 20.00 5.83
C SER A 4 -5.02 19.38 6.39
N SER A 5 -4.95 19.24 7.71
CA SER A 5 -3.98 18.38 8.35
C SER A 5 -4.24 16.98 7.78
N SER A 6 -3.35 16.48 6.92
CA SER A 6 -3.32 15.07 6.58
C SER A 6 -3.08 14.32 7.88
N SER A 7 -4.16 13.82 8.48
CA SER A 7 -4.08 12.98 9.67
C SER A 7 -3.25 11.76 9.26
N ALA A 8 -2.22 11.42 10.04
CA ALA A 8 -1.39 10.26 9.72
C ALA A 8 -2.31 9.02 9.68
N PRO A 9 -2.10 8.08 8.73
CA PRO A 9 -2.98 6.93 8.57
C PRO A 9 -3.12 6.16 9.88
N ASP A 10 -4.34 6.07 10.40
CA ASP A 10 -4.61 5.52 11.73
C ASP A 10 -4.74 3.98 11.70
N TYR A 11 -3.61 3.33 11.39
CA TYR A 11 -3.51 1.88 11.43
C TYR A 11 -3.85 1.30 12.82
N TYR A 12 -3.54 2.03 13.89
CA TYR A 12 -3.81 1.57 15.25
C TYR A 12 -5.29 1.66 15.60
N GLY A 13 -6.01 2.67 15.11
CA GLY A 13 -7.47 2.77 15.22
C GLY A 13 -8.18 1.66 14.48
N PHE A 14 -7.72 1.29 13.28
CA PHE A 14 -8.20 0.09 12.59
C PHE A 14 -8.01 -1.16 13.47
N LEU A 15 -6.79 -1.41 13.97
CA LEU A 15 -6.51 -2.57 14.81
C LEU A 15 -7.33 -2.58 16.12
N ASP A 16 -7.55 -1.43 16.75
CA ASP A 16 -8.39 -1.33 17.95
C ASP A 16 -9.84 -1.75 17.67
N ARG A 17 -10.44 -1.25 16.59
CA ARG A 17 -11.79 -1.65 16.18
C ARG A 17 -11.86 -3.14 15.86
N MET A 18 -10.83 -3.69 15.21
CA MET A 18 -10.73 -5.12 14.91
C MET A 18 -10.50 -6.01 16.14
N ARG A 19 -10.17 -5.47 17.31
CA ARG A 19 -10.13 -6.25 18.58
C ARG A 19 -11.51 -6.40 19.21
N ARG A 20 -12.50 -5.61 18.80
CA ARG A 20 -13.84 -5.62 19.39
C ARG A 20 -14.57 -6.90 18.98
N PRO A 21 -15.34 -7.56 19.88
CA PRO A 21 -16.11 -8.75 19.54
C PRO A 21 -17.08 -8.56 18.37
N ALA A 22 -17.58 -7.33 18.20
CA ALA A 22 -18.47 -6.96 17.11
C ALA A 22 -17.82 -7.03 15.72
N ALA A 23 -16.48 -7.07 15.60
CA ALA A 23 -15.76 -7.21 14.33
C ALA A 23 -15.42 -8.67 13.96
N ALA A 24 -15.94 -9.66 14.71
CA ALA A 24 -15.53 -11.06 14.57
C ALA A 24 -15.79 -11.66 13.18
N ASP A 25 -16.85 -11.21 12.51
CA ASP A 25 -17.19 -11.54 11.13
C ASP A 25 -16.18 -10.97 10.14
N LEU A 26 -15.80 -9.69 10.27
CA LEU A 26 -14.76 -9.06 9.45
C LEU A 26 -13.41 -9.79 9.60
N ILE A 27 -13.00 -10.09 10.84
CA ILE A 27 -11.76 -10.85 11.12
C ILE A 27 -11.82 -12.23 10.46
N ARG A 28 -12.97 -12.91 10.51
CA ARG A 28 -13.15 -14.22 9.88
C ARG A 28 -13.01 -14.12 8.36
N SER A 29 -13.64 -13.12 7.74
CA SER A 29 -13.52 -12.85 6.31
C SER A 29 -12.07 -12.64 5.89
N ILE A 30 -11.34 -11.76 6.60
CA ILE A 30 -9.92 -11.46 6.33
C ILE A 30 -9.04 -12.71 6.47
N LYS A 31 -9.22 -13.48 7.55
CA LYS A 31 -8.46 -14.72 7.74
C LYS A 31 -8.75 -15.74 6.65
N SER A 32 -10.02 -15.89 6.28
CA SER A 32 -10.44 -16.80 5.20
C SER A 32 -9.81 -16.39 3.87
N PHE A 33 -9.81 -15.09 3.57
CA PHE A 33 -9.17 -14.54 2.37
C PHE A 33 -7.67 -14.88 2.34
N ILE A 34 -6.91 -14.55 3.40
CA ILE A 34 -5.47 -14.81 3.48
C ILE A 34 -5.15 -16.30 3.30
N VAL A 35 -5.93 -17.19 3.93
CA VAL A 35 -5.75 -18.63 3.79
C VAL A 35 -6.04 -19.07 2.35
N SER A 36 -7.17 -18.66 1.78
CA SER A 36 -7.54 -19.01 0.40
C SER A 36 -6.52 -18.52 -0.62
N PHE A 37 -6.02 -17.29 -0.44
CA PHE A 37 -5.01 -16.68 -1.31
C PHE A 37 -3.70 -17.49 -1.34
N SER A 38 -3.35 -18.11 -0.21
CA SER A 38 -2.13 -18.92 -0.11
C SER A 38 -2.25 -20.29 -0.79
N LEU A 39 -3.46 -20.76 -1.10
CA LEU A 39 -3.70 -22.08 -1.69
C LEU A 39 -3.55 -22.09 -3.21
N ASP A 40 -3.78 -20.94 -3.85
CA ASP A 40 -3.81 -20.84 -5.30
C ASP A 40 -2.41 -20.72 -5.91
N ALA A 41 -2.29 -21.05 -7.19
CA ALA A 41 -1.06 -20.84 -7.94
C ALA A 41 -0.70 -19.34 -7.96
N THR A 42 0.60 -19.03 -7.94
CA THR A 42 1.09 -17.65 -7.98
C THR A 42 0.95 -17.08 -9.38
N ASP A 43 0.15 -16.02 -9.52
CA ASP A 43 -0.01 -15.25 -10.75
C ASP A 43 -0.25 -13.78 -10.37
N ALA A 44 0.64 -12.87 -10.78
CA ALA A 44 0.62 -11.49 -10.30
C ALA A 44 -0.63 -10.70 -10.71
N GLU A 45 -1.18 -10.97 -11.90
CA GLU A 45 -2.36 -10.27 -12.42
C GLU A 45 -3.62 -10.73 -11.68
N GLU A 46 -3.79 -12.05 -11.52
CA GLU A 46 -4.91 -12.63 -10.80
C GLU A 46 -4.82 -12.35 -9.29
N ASP A 47 -3.64 -12.45 -8.69
CA ASP A 47 -3.40 -12.10 -7.28
C ASP A 47 -3.77 -10.62 -7.03
N SER A 48 -3.37 -9.70 -7.93
CA SER A 48 -3.73 -8.28 -7.86
C SER A 48 -5.24 -8.07 -7.94
N LYS A 49 -5.90 -8.66 -8.95
CA LYS A 49 -7.35 -8.56 -9.14
C LYS A 49 -8.12 -9.04 -7.91
N ARG A 50 -7.71 -10.16 -7.32
CA ARG A 50 -8.34 -10.72 -6.13
C ARG A 50 -8.20 -9.84 -4.89
N VAL A 51 -7.03 -9.22 -4.70
CA VAL A 51 -6.84 -8.25 -3.62
C VAL A 51 -7.76 -7.05 -3.82
N GLN A 52 -7.84 -6.50 -5.04
CA GLN A 52 -8.71 -5.37 -5.35
C GLN A 52 -10.20 -5.69 -5.13
N GLU A 53 -10.67 -6.83 -5.63
CA GLU A 53 -12.05 -7.29 -5.43
C GLU A 53 -12.38 -7.51 -3.94
N PHE A 54 -11.43 -8.05 -3.18
CA PHE A 54 -11.59 -8.23 -1.74
C PHE A 54 -11.67 -6.89 -1.00
N LEU A 55 -10.79 -5.94 -1.31
CA LEU A 55 -10.80 -4.61 -0.71
C LEU A 55 -12.11 -3.85 -1.00
N LEU A 56 -12.59 -3.87 -2.25
CA LEU A 56 -13.87 -3.26 -2.63
C LEU A 56 -15.06 -3.90 -1.90
N THR A 57 -15.06 -5.23 -1.76
CA THR A 57 -16.10 -5.96 -1.01
C THR A 57 -16.08 -5.59 0.47
N MET A 58 -14.88 -5.51 1.05
CA MET A 58 -14.70 -5.14 2.46
C MET A 58 -15.02 -3.68 2.72
N GLU A 59 -14.77 -2.79 1.77
CA GLU A 59 -15.18 -1.38 1.85
C GLU A 59 -16.69 -1.24 1.99
N GLY A 60 -17.47 -1.91 1.13
CA GLY A 60 -18.93 -1.96 1.27
C GLY A 60 -19.35 -2.54 2.62
N THR A 61 -18.71 -3.63 3.05
CA THR A 61 -19.02 -4.29 4.32
C THR A 61 -18.72 -3.38 5.52
N ILE A 62 -17.61 -2.65 5.51
CA ILE A 62 -17.19 -1.73 6.58
C ILE A 62 -18.12 -0.51 6.63
N LYS A 63 -18.51 0.05 5.48
CA LYS A 63 -19.45 1.18 5.39
C LYS A 63 -20.79 0.87 6.07
N ASP A 64 -21.30 -0.35 5.88
CA ASP A 64 -22.57 -0.78 6.45
C ASP A 64 -22.43 -1.39 7.87
N HIS A 65 -21.21 -1.51 8.39
CA HIS A 65 -20.95 -2.22 9.65
C HIS A 65 -21.35 -1.37 10.88
N PRO A 66 -21.96 -1.96 11.93
CA PRO A 66 -22.35 -1.22 13.14
C PRO A 66 -21.23 -0.46 13.84
N LEU A 67 -19.98 -0.92 13.72
CA LEU A 67 -18.80 -0.24 14.28
C LEU A 67 -18.44 1.07 13.55
N TRP A 68 -18.98 1.31 12.35
CA TRP A 68 -18.75 2.49 11.51
C TRP A 68 -20.04 3.27 11.18
N LEU A 69 -21.16 2.98 11.86
CA LEU A 69 -22.47 3.56 11.57
C LEU A 69 -22.52 5.11 11.61
N ASN A 70 -21.64 5.74 12.38
CA ASN A 70 -21.50 7.21 12.45
C ASN A 70 -20.08 7.67 12.07
N ALA A 71 -19.31 6.82 11.39
CA ALA A 71 -17.97 7.17 10.97
C ALA A 71 -18.03 8.18 9.81
N SER A 72 -17.11 9.12 9.82
CA SER A 72 -16.87 10.01 8.68
C SER A 72 -16.29 9.24 7.48
N TYR A 73 -16.35 9.83 6.28
CA TYR A 73 -15.67 9.29 5.10
C TYR A 73 -14.17 9.08 5.35
N GLU A 74 -13.52 10.02 6.04
CA GLU A 74 -12.10 9.92 6.39
C GLU A 74 -11.81 8.73 7.34
N GLU A 75 -12.68 8.45 8.32
CA GLU A 75 -12.53 7.28 9.19
C GLU A 75 -12.76 5.95 8.47
N ILE A 76 -13.58 5.95 7.42
CA ILE A 76 -13.80 4.78 6.57
C ILE A 76 -12.58 4.57 5.68
N ASP A 77 -12.08 5.60 4.99
CA ASP A 77 -10.88 5.53 4.15
C ASP A 77 -9.67 5.05 4.97
N ASN A 78 -9.45 5.62 6.17
CA ASN A 78 -8.42 5.15 7.10
C ASN A 78 -8.57 3.67 7.50
N ALA A 79 -9.81 3.17 7.63
CA ALA A 79 -10.05 1.77 7.93
C ALA A 79 -9.73 0.87 6.73
N ILE A 80 -9.98 1.32 5.50
CA ILE A 80 -9.64 0.59 4.27
C ILE A 80 -8.13 0.57 4.05
N GLU A 81 -7.44 1.70 4.25
CA GLU A 81 -5.97 1.74 4.24
C GLU A 81 -5.37 0.82 5.32
N GLY A 82 -5.97 0.82 6.52
CA GLY A 82 -5.59 -0.08 7.60
C GLY A 82 -5.76 -1.56 7.25
N LEU A 83 -6.85 -1.89 6.56
CA LEU A 83 -7.11 -3.23 6.03
C LEU A 83 -6.10 -3.62 4.95
N GLU A 84 -5.87 -2.75 3.97
CA GLU A 84 -4.88 -2.96 2.90
C GLU A 84 -3.50 -3.22 3.49
N LYS A 85 -3.06 -2.35 4.41
CA LYS A 85 -1.80 -2.52 5.12
C LYS A 85 -1.74 -3.87 5.84
N PHE A 86 -2.80 -4.27 6.52
CA PHE A 86 -2.84 -5.54 7.24
C PHE A 86 -2.70 -6.73 6.29
N ILE A 87 -3.49 -6.79 5.21
CA ILE A 87 -3.45 -7.92 4.27
C ILE A 87 -2.14 -7.94 3.47
N MET A 88 -1.69 -6.80 2.94
CA MET A 88 -0.47 -6.74 2.14
C MET A 88 0.77 -7.08 2.96
N THR A 89 0.79 -6.76 4.25
CA THR A 89 1.86 -7.21 5.16
C THR A 89 1.90 -8.75 5.27
N LYS A 90 0.75 -9.43 5.22
CA LYS A 90 0.67 -10.90 5.27
C LYS A 90 0.99 -11.55 3.93
N LEU A 91 0.62 -10.90 2.83
CA LEU A 91 0.82 -11.42 1.47
C LEU A 91 2.19 -11.04 0.88
N PHE A 92 2.95 -10.15 1.52
CA PHE A 92 4.20 -9.58 1.02
C PHE A 92 5.16 -10.60 0.39
N ASN A 93 5.51 -11.65 1.13
CA ASN A 93 6.47 -12.66 0.66
C ASN A 93 6.02 -13.41 -0.61
N ARG A 94 4.72 -13.40 -0.90
CA ARG A 94 4.14 -14.03 -2.08
C ARG A 94 3.99 -13.06 -3.25
N THR A 95 3.65 -11.79 -2.96
CA THR A 95 3.25 -10.83 -4.00
C THR A 95 4.35 -9.84 -4.39
N PHE A 96 5.39 -9.67 -3.57
CA PHE A 96 6.48 -8.73 -3.84
C PHE A 96 7.67 -9.44 -4.48
N ALA A 97 8.14 -8.93 -5.64
CA ALA A 97 9.25 -9.51 -6.41
C ALA A 97 9.12 -11.04 -6.57
N SER A 98 7.91 -11.48 -6.94
CA SER A 98 7.49 -12.87 -6.84
C SER A 98 8.01 -13.74 -7.99
N SER A 99 8.47 -13.11 -9.08
CA SER A 99 9.03 -13.80 -10.24
C SER A 99 10.55 -13.58 -10.38
N PRO A 100 11.29 -14.55 -10.96
CA PRO A 100 12.69 -14.35 -11.35
C PRO A 100 12.88 -13.19 -12.33
N GLU A 101 11.88 -12.94 -13.18
CA GLU A 101 11.85 -11.83 -14.14
C GLU A 101 11.88 -10.48 -13.41
N ASP A 102 11.10 -10.30 -12.33
CA ASP A 102 11.12 -9.07 -11.52
C ASP A 102 12.51 -8.83 -10.93
N SER A 103 13.11 -9.87 -10.33
CA SER A 103 14.46 -9.77 -9.74
C SER A 103 15.51 -9.39 -10.77
N LYS A 104 15.37 -9.87 -12.01
CA LYS A 104 16.27 -9.52 -13.11
C LYS A 104 16.08 -8.07 -13.53
N ILE A 105 14.84 -7.62 -13.69
CA ILE A 105 14.52 -6.23 -14.04
C ILE A 105 15.06 -5.27 -12.96
N ASP A 106 14.87 -5.60 -11.69
CA ASP A 106 15.39 -4.82 -10.56
C ASP A 106 16.91 -4.71 -10.59
N SER A 107 17.61 -5.83 -10.84
CA SER A 107 19.07 -5.84 -10.96
C SER A 107 19.56 -4.99 -12.15
N ASP A 108 18.92 -5.12 -13.31
CA ASP A 108 19.30 -4.38 -14.52
C ASP A 108 19.07 -2.87 -14.33
N ILE A 109 17.96 -2.48 -13.70
CA ILE A 109 17.65 -1.08 -13.38
C ILE A 109 18.64 -0.55 -12.34
N SER A 110 18.91 -1.30 -11.28
CA SER A 110 19.86 -0.92 -10.22
C SER A 110 21.26 -0.67 -10.79
N GLU A 111 21.75 -1.56 -11.65
CA GLU A 111 23.05 -1.39 -12.32
C GLU A 111 23.05 -0.16 -13.23
N LYS A 112 21.99 0.06 -14.00
CA LYS A 112 21.87 1.23 -14.86
C LYS A 112 21.88 2.53 -14.04
N ILE A 113 21.12 2.60 -12.95
CA ILE A 113 21.13 3.75 -12.03
C ILE A 113 22.54 3.94 -11.47
N ARG A 114 23.19 2.86 -11.02
CA ARG A 114 24.53 2.89 -10.43
C ARG A 114 25.59 3.47 -11.38
N LEU A 115 25.50 3.15 -12.67
CA LEU A 115 26.40 3.68 -13.69
C LEU A 115 26.07 5.14 -14.05
N LEU A 116 24.79 5.45 -14.22
CA LEU A 116 24.33 6.77 -14.66
C LEU A 116 24.51 7.85 -13.58
N GLN A 117 24.31 7.51 -12.30
CA GLN A 117 24.43 8.45 -11.18
C GLN A 117 25.84 9.05 -11.04
N CYS A 118 26.87 8.42 -11.63
CA CYS A 118 28.25 8.91 -11.60
C CYS A 118 28.47 10.17 -12.46
N PHE A 119 27.60 10.45 -13.44
CA PHE A 119 27.83 11.53 -14.40
C PHE A 119 26.59 12.28 -14.86
N ILE A 120 25.37 11.77 -14.60
CA ILE A 120 24.14 12.53 -14.90
C ILE A 120 24.14 13.83 -14.11
N LYS A 121 23.77 14.91 -14.79
CA LYS A 121 23.59 16.24 -14.23
C LYS A 121 22.15 16.69 -14.50
N PRO A 122 21.57 17.60 -13.69
CA PRO A 122 20.20 18.07 -13.88
C PRO A 122 19.93 18.60 -15.31
N ASN A 123 20.92 19.24 -15.93
CA ASN A 123 20.80 19.74 -17.31
C ASN A 123 20.78 18.64 -18.38
N HIS A 124 21.21 17.41 -18.10
CA HIS A 124 21.03 16.27 -19.01
C HIS A 124 19.56 15.78 -19.03
N LEU A 125 18.76 16.22 -18.05
CA LEU A 125 17.33 15.89 -17.88
C LEU A 125 16.45 17.14 -18.01
N ASP A 126 16.96 18.20 -18.65
CA ASP A 126 16.27 19.47 -18.88
C ASP A 126 15.78 20.19 -17.60
N VAL A 127 16.38 19.89 -16.44
CA VAL A 127 16.04 20.57 -15.18
C VAL A 127 16.59 22.01 -15.21
N PRO A 128 15.72 23.04 -15.16
CA PRO A 128 16.13 24.45 -15.21
C PRO A 128 17.03 24.82 -14.04
N ARG A 129 18.02 25.70 -14.28
CA ARG A 129 18.96 26.18 -13.24
C ARG A 129 18.27 26.80 -12.02
N LEU A 130 17.12 27.45 -12.23
CA LEU A 130 16.31 28.06 -11.17
C LEU A 130 15.78 27.01 -10.17
N LEU A 131 15.68 25.75 -10.58
CA LEU A 131 15.23 24.64 -9.74
C LEU A 131 16.41 23.83 -9.18
N HIS A 132 17.66 24.21 -9.45
CA HIS A 132 18.82 23.46 -8.94
C HIS A 132 18.89 23.60 -7.42
N ASN A 133 18.96 22.46 -6.74
CA ASN A 133 19.15 22.40 -5.30
C ASN A 133 20.61 21.98 -5.02
N GLU A 134 21.32 22.73 -4.18
CA GLU A 134 22.74 22.44 -3.88
C GLU A 134 22.94 21.07 -3.21
N ALA A 135 21.96 20.62 -2.42
CA ALA A 135 21.97 19.29 -1.82
C ALA A 135 21.49 18.19 -2.77
N SER A 136 21.18 18.49 -4.04
CA SER A 136 20.59 17.54 -5.00
C SER A 136 19.35 16.82 -4.44
N TRP A 137 18.56 17.52 -3.62
CA TRP A 137 17.39 16.97 -2.91
C TRP A 137 17.70 15.78 -1.99
N LEU A 138 18.97 15.59 -1.61
CA LEU A 138 19.42 14.59 -0.63
C LEU A 138 19.27 15.10 0.83
N GLY A 139 18.53 16.19 1.04
CA GLY A 139 18.32 16.82 2.35
C GLY A 139 16.85 16.94 2.74
N TYR A 140 16.54 16.40 3.92
CA TYR A 140 15.26 16.33 4.64
C TYR A 140 14.22 15.33 4.10
N ALA A 141 14.36 14.08 4.54
CA ALA A 141 13.26 13.17 4.82
C ALA A 141 13.13 13.01 6.34
#